data_AF-X0UB97-F1
#
_entry.id   AF-X0UB97-F1
#
_cell.length_a   1.000
_cell.length_b   1.000
_cell.length_c   1.000
_cell.angle_alpha   90.00
_cell.angle_beta   90.00
_cell.angle_gamma   90.00
#
_symmetry.space_group_name_H-M   'P 1'
#
loop_
_entity.id
_entity.type
_entity.pdbx_description
1 polymer ?
#
loop_
_entity_poly.entity_id
_entity_poly.type
_entity_poly.pdbx_seq_one_letter_code
_entity_poly.pdbx_strand_id
1 'polypeptide(L)'
;AAVVFVWTAIFNRSKCKYRQRAYRYVYLDAGHIAHSLALSAVSLGLGSCQVGALFDDDVNQILDVDGVEESVIYMSVVSHPTE
;
A
#
# COMPACT_ATOMS: atom_id res chain seq x y z
N ALA A 1 -12.59 -14.57 -6.25
CA ALA A 1 -11.13 -14.72 -6.42
C ALA A 1 -10.42 -13.82 -5.41
N ALA A 2 -9.22 -14.18 -4.95
CA ALA A 2 -8.42 -13.34 -4.05
C ALA A 2 -7.68 -12.25 -4.84
N VAL A 3 -7.49 -11.07 -4.25
CA VAL A 3 -6.85 -9.91 -4.87
C VAL A 3 -5.81 -9.32 -3.92
N VAL A 4 -4.69 -8.84 -4.45
CA VAL A 4 -3.67 -8.09 -3.72
C VAL A 4 -3.69 -6.64 -4.20
N PHE A 5 -3.94 -5.72 -3.28
CA PHE A 5 -3.77 -4.29 -3.47
C PHE A 5 -2.35 -3.91 -3.10
N VAL A 6 -1.69 -3.15 -3.97
CA VAL A 6 -0.33 -2.64 -3.76
C VAL A 6 -0.37 -1.13 -3.81
N TRP A 7 0.17 -0.48 -2.79
CA TRP A 7 0.33 0.97 -2.76
C TRP A 7 1.77 1.34 -3.06
N THR A 8 1.92 2.17 -4.09
CA THR A 8 3.16 2.86 -4.40
C THR A 8 3.06 4.32 -3.97
N ALA A 9 4.20 4.97 -3.79
CA ALA A 9 4.26 6.40 -3.54
C ALA A 9 5.25 7.09 -4.46
N ILE A 10 4.74 8.06 -5.22
CA ILE A 10 5.57 9.03 -5.95
C ILE A 10 6.06 10.06 -4.94
N PHE A 11 7.27 9.88 -4.44
CA PHE A 11 7.78 10.64 -3.30
C PHE A 11 7.84 12.15 -3.58
N ASN A 12 8.12 12.54 -4.83
CA ASN A 12 8.25 13.94 -5.20
C ASN A 12 6.93 14.74 -4.99
N ARG A 13 5.76 14.09 -5.09
CA ARG A 13 4.45 14.72 -4.84
C ARG A 13 4.31 15.23 -3.41
N SER A 14 4.95 14.57 -2.46
CA SER A 14 4.93 14.96 -1.04
C SER A 14 6.19 15.74 -0.66
N LYS A 15 7.35 15.38 -1.21
CA LYS A 15 8.65 16.04 -0.93
C LYS A 15 8.67 17.50 -1.36
N CYS A 16 7.99 17.88 -2.44
CA CYS A 16 7.96 19.26 -2.93
C CYS A 16 7.46 20.25 -1.85
N LYS A 17 6.53 19.81 -1.00
CA LYS A 17 5.96 20.61 0.10
C LYS A 17 6.58 20.31 1.46
N TYR A 18 6.76 19.02 1.78
CA TYR A 18 7.09 18.58 3.14
C TYR A 18 8.57 18.18 3.32
N ARG A 19 9.38 18.26 2.25
CA ARG A 19 10.80 17.90 2.24
C ARG A 19 11.01 16.52 2.87
N GLN A 20 11.96 16.39 3.79
CA GLN A 20 12.28 15.12 4.47
C GLN A 20 11.11 14.55 5.27
N ARG A 21 10.16 15.39 5.72
CA ARG A 21 8.99 14.93 6.48
C ARG A 21 7.97 14.19 5.62
N ALA A 22 8.10 14.28 4.29
CA ALA A 22 7.24 13.58 3.34
C ALA A 22 7.16 12.07 3.60
N TYR A 23 8.28 11.41 3.92
CA TYR A 23 8.31 9.98 4.20
C TYR A 23 7.34 9.59 5.32
N ARG A 24 7.29 10.38 6.39
CA ARG A 24 6.37 10.13 7.51
C ARG A 24 4.91 10.22 7.08
N TYR A 25 4.57 11.19 6.24
CA TYR A 25 3.21 11.38 5.77
C TYR A 25 2.81 10.31 4.76
N VAL A 26 3.70 9.92 3.85
CA VAL A 26 3.47 8.84 2.89
C VAL A 26 3.06 7.55 3.60
N TYR A 27 3.77 7.14 4.65
CA TYR A 27 3.41 5.94 5.42
C TYR A 27 2.12 6.11 6.24
N LEU A 28 1.85 7.31 6.77
CA LEU A 28 0.58 7.58 7.45
C LEU A 28 -0.61 7.50 6.48
N ASP A 29 -0.46 8.05 5.28
CA ASP A 29 -1.49 8.01 4.24
C ASP A 29 -1.74 6.58 3.77
N ALA A 30 -0.68 5.78 3.57
CA ALA A 30 -0.81 4.36 3.23
C ALA A 30 -1.61 3.58 4.29
N GLY A 31 -1.30 3.82 5.58
CA GLY A 31 -2.05 3.22 6.69
C GLY A 31 -3.54 3.63 6.70
N HIS A 32 -3.83 4.91 6.46
CA HIS A 32 -5.22 5.38 6.35
C HIS A 32 -5.97 4.71 5.20
N ILE A 33 -5.37 4.64 4.01
CA ILE A 33 -6.00 4.02 2.84
C ILE A 33 -6.22 2.52 3.08
N ALA A 34 -5.25 1.83 3.66
CA ALA A 34 -5.36 0.42 3.97
C ALA A 34 -6.42 0.11 5.03
N HIS A 35 -6.58 0.97 6.04
CA HIS A 35 -7.66 0.85 7.01
C HIS A 35 -9.03 1.09 6.36
N SER A 36 -9.16 2.07 5.46
CA SER A 36 -10.38 2.26 4.68
C SER A 36 -10.72 1.04 3.81
N LEU A 37 -9.72 0.40 3.19
CA LEU A 37 -9.90 -0.84 2.45
C LEU A 37 -10.38 -1.97 3.38
N ALA A 38 -9.78 -2.10 4.57
CA ALA A 38 -10.16 -3.12 5.56
C ALA A 38 -11.63 -2.99 5.99
N LEU A 39 -12.08 -1.77 6.32
CA LEU A 39 -13.47 -1.51 6.69
C LEU A 39 -14.43 -1.79 5.52
N SER A 40 -14.03 -1.44 4.30
CA SER A 40 -14.81 -1.72 3.10
C SER A 40 -14.93 -3.23 2.87
N ALA A 41 -13.85 -3.99 3.02
CA ALA A 41 -13.86 -5.45 2.93
C ALA A 41 -14.83 -6.06 3.95
N VAL A 42 -14.75 -5.64 5.22
CA VAL A 42 -15.67 -6.10 6.27
C VAL A 42 -17.13 -5.80 5.93
N SER A 43 -17.43 -4.61 5.40
CA SER A 43 -18.80 -4.25 5.01
C SER A 43 -19.38 -5.12 3.89
N LEU A 44 -18.50 -5.77 3.11
CA LEU A 44 -18.86 -6.67 2.01
C LEU A 44 -18.79 -8.15 2.40
N GLY A 45 -18.56 -8.48 3.67
CA GLY A 45 -18.36 -9.86 4.12
C GLY A 45 -17.05 -10.49 3.64
N LEU A 46 -16.06 -9.67 3.29
CA LEU A 46 -14.73 -10.10 2.87
C LEU A 46 -13.73 -10.00 4.04
N GLY A 47 -12.66 -10.79 3.96
CA GLY A 47 -11.50 -10.68 4.83
C GLY A 47 -10.40 -9.85 4.17
N SER A 48 -9.60 -9.14 4.98
CA SER A 48 -8.41 -8.45 4.50
C SER A 48 -7.22 -8.64 5.43
N CYS A 49 -6.00 -8.64 4.89
CA CYS A 49 -4.76 -8.68 5.66
C CYS A 49 -3.79 -7.63 5.12
N GLN A 50 -3.41 -6.67 5.98
CA GLN A 50 -2.44 -5.63 5.67
C GLN A 50 -1.01 -6.16 5.84
N VAL A 51 -0.16 -5.94 4.84
CA VAL A 51 1.20 -6.48 4.77
C VAL A 51 2.18 -5.33 4.62
N GLY A 52 2.96 -5.08 5.69
CA GLY A 52 3.99 -4.05 5.71
C GLY A 52 5.42 -4.57 5.55
N ALA A 53 5.62 -5.89 5.59
CA ALA A 53 6.90 -6.52 5.31
C ALA A 53 6.82 -7.17 3.92
N LEU A 54 7.66 -6.71 3.00
CA LEU A 54 7.70 -7.17 1.62
C LEU A 54 9.13 -7.07 1.08
N PHE A 55 9.35 -7.70 -0.07
CA PHE A 55 10.59 -7.55 -0.83
C PHE A 55 10.38 -6.41 -1.82
N ASP A 56 10.73 -5.18 -1.42
CA ASP A 56 10.44 -3.95 -2.16
C ASP A 56 10.94 -4.00 -3.61
N ASP A 57 12.18 -4.46 -3.82
CA ASP A 57 12.80 -4.55 -5.15
C ASP A 57 12.05 -5.52 -6.07
N ASP A 58 11.66 -6.69 -5.56
CA ASP A 58 10.93 -7.70 -6.33
C ASP A 58 9.54 -7.18 -6.73
N VAL A 59 8.85 -6.50 -5.81
CA VAL A 59 7.50 -5.96 -6.08
C VAL A 59 7.58 -4.75 -7.01
N ASN A 60 8.60 -3.90 -6.86
CA ASN A 60 8.85 -2.79 -7.78
C ASN A 60 9.08 -3.30 -9.22
N GLN A 61 9.83 -4.40 -9.38
CA GLN A 61 10.04 -5.03 -10.68
C GLN A 61 8.74 -5.57 -11.29
N ILE A 62 7.84 -6.16 -10.48
CA ILE A 62 6.54 -6.65 -10.95
C ILE A 62 5.65 -5.49 -11.44
N LEU A 63 5.74 -4.33 -10.79
CA LEU A 63 4.93 -3.15 -11.09
C LEU A 63 5.57 -2.20 -12.12
N ASP A 64 6.79 -2.49 -12.59
CA ASP A 64 7.57 -1.64 -13.50
C ASP A 64 7.78 -0.21 -12.95
N VAL A 65 8.13 -0.11 -11.66
CA VAL A 65 8.49 1.17 -11.00
C VAL A 65 9.96 1.20 -10.59
N ASP A 66 10.55 2.39 -10.52
CA ASP A 66 12.00 2.57 -10.40
C ASP A 66 12.59 2.38 -8.99
N GLY A 67 11.75 2.33 -7.96
CA GLY A 67 12.16 2.22 -6.56
C GLY A 67 12.81 3.48 -5.97
N VAL A 68 12.89 4.58 -6.74
CA VAL A 68 13.59 5.82 -6.37
C VAL A 68 12.64 7.01 -6.34
N GLU A 69 11.99 7.32 -7.46
CA GLU A 69 10.96 8.35 -7.55
C GLU A 69 9.60 7.78 -7.16
N GLU A 70 9.33 6.53 -7.52
CA GLU A 70 8.15 5.76 -7.13
C GLU A 70 8.56 4.37 -6.63
N SER A 71 8.12 4.03 -5.41
CA SER A 71 8.34 2.70 -4.84
C SER A 71 7.07 2.18 -4.19
N VAL A 72 6.91 0.87 -4.17
CA VAL A 72 5.99 0.19 -3.26
C VAL A 72 6.30 0.59 -1.82
N ILE A 73 5.24 0.73 -1.02
CA ILE A 73 5.34 1.07 0.41
C ILE A 73 4.44 0.21 1.30
N TYR A 74 3.42 -0.43 0.73
CA TYR A 74 2.44 -1.20 1.48
C TYR A 74 1.61 -2.13 0.59
N MET A 75 1.12 -3.23 1.16
CA MET A 75 0.20 -4.14 0.47
C MET A 75 -1.00 -4.52 1.34
N SER A 76 -2.08 -4.96 0.71
CA SER A 76 -3.21 -5.60 1.39
C SER A 76 -3.81 -6.70 0.54
N VAL A 77 -3.99 -7.86 1.14
CA VAL A 77 -4.71 -8.98 0.53
C VAL A 77 -6.18 -8.86 0.89
N VAL A 78 -7.07 -9.12 -0.06
CA VAL A 78 -8.52 -9.22 0.15
C VAL A 78 -9.02 -10.52 -0.46
N SER A 79 -9.79 -11.28 0.33
CA SER A 79 -10.36 -12.57 -0.10
C SER A 79 -11.67 -12.86 0.61
N HIS A 80 -12.40 -13.88 0.14
CA HIS A 80 -13.49 -14.44 0.93
C HIS A 80 -12.90 -15.16 2.16
N PRO A 81 -13.45 -14.95 3.36
CA PRO A 81 -13.12 -15.78 4.52
C PRO A 81 -13.52 -17.23 4.22
N THR A 82 -12.64 -18.17 4.55
CA THR A 82 -13.01 -19.59 4.63
C THR A 82 -13.61 -19.85 6.01
N GLU A 83 -14.77 -20.49 6.07
CA GLU A 83 -15.36 -21.02 7.32
C GLU A 83 -14.39 -21.96 8.06
#